data_AF-A0A3D0M504-F1
#
_entry.id   AF-A0A3D0M504-F1
#
_cell.length_a   1.000
_cell.length_b   1.000
_cell.length_c   1.000
_cell.angle_alpha   90.00
_cell.angle_beta   90.00
_cell.angle_gamma   90.00
#
_symmetry.space_group_name_H-M   'P 1'
#
loop_
_entity.id
_entity.type
_entity.pdbx_description
1 polymer ?
#
loop_
_entity_poly.entity_id
_entity_poly.type
_entity_poly.pdbx_seq_one_letter_code
_entity_poly.pdbx_strand_id
1 'polypeptide(L)' 'MQFRTDLAIEATEMGSTDLPSGVKQESKEVEDIKLTKIIIENEEGEKALGRPRGTYITAEMPPL' A
#
# COMPACT_ATOMS: atom_id res chain seq x y z
N MET A 1 1.47 -12.87 16.97
CA MET A 1 0.44 -11.81 16.95
C MET A 1 0.63 -11.00 15.68
N GLN A 2 -0.33 -11.06 14.76
CA GLN A 2 -0.23 -10.32 13.50
C GLN A 2 -0.81 -8.92 13.73
N PHE A 3 0.05 -7.93 13.93
CA PHE A 3 -0.35 -6.53 13.96
C PHE A 3 -0.73 -6.13 12.53
N ARG A 4 -1.98 -6.41 12.11
CA ARG A 4 -2.53 -5.89 10.85
C ARG A 4 -3.23 -4.58 11.15
N THR A 5 -2.55 -3.47 10.90
CA THR A 5 -3.25 -2.20 10.66
C THR A 5 -3.61 -2.15 9.18
N ASP A 6 -4.90 -2.26 8.93
CA ASP A 6 -5.64 -2.22 7.67
C ASP A 6 -5.10 -1.17 6.68
N LEU A 7 -4.45 -1.61 5.57
CA LEU A 7 -4.50 -0.89 4.28
C LEU A 7 -3.87 -1.61 3.06
N ALA A 8 -2.79 -2.38 3.21
CA ALA A 8 -1.85 -2.55 2.07
C ALA A 8 -1.62 -3.97 1.54
N ILE A 9 -2.53 -4.92 1.76
CA ILE A 9 -2.36 -6.26 1.17
C ILE A 9 -3.17 -6.42 -0.13
N GLU A 10 -4.35 -5.81 -0.26
CA GLU A 10 -5.20 -6.03 -1.43
C GLU A 10 -4.65 -5.40 -2.72
N ALA A 11 -3.90 -4.29 -2.63
CA ALA A 11 -3.23 -3.70 -3.79
C ALA A 11 -1.95 -4.44 -4.20
N THR A 12 -1.33 -5.19 -3.28
CA THR A 12 -0.03 -5.86 -3.53
C THR A 12 -0.16 -7.27 -4.10
N GLU A 13 -1.30 -7.94 -3.93
CA GLU A 13 -1.53 -9.27 -4.53
C GLU A 13 -1.84 -9.18 -6.03
N MET A 14 -2.23 -7.99 -6.51
CA MET A 14 -2.22 -7.69 -7.94
C MET A 14 -0.80 -7.31 -8.34
N GLY A 15 0.00 -8.30 -8.77
CA GLY A 15 1.18 -8.09 -9.62
C GLY A 15 0.81 -7.51 -11.00
N SER A 16 -0.17 -6.61 -11.04
CA SER A 16 -0.85 -6.14 -12.22
C SER A 16 -0.43 -4.70 -12.46
N THR A 17 0.20 -4.51 -13.61
CA THR A 17 0.63 -3.28 -14.29
C THR A 17 -0.28 -2.04 -14.21
N ASP A 18 -1.48 -2.10 -13.64
CA ASP A 18 -2.45 -1.01 -13.61
C ASP A 18 -2.92 -0.72 -12.18
N LEU A 19 -2.15 0.13 -11.49
CA LEU A 19 -2.69 0.86 -10.34
C LEU A 19 -3.81 1.78 -10.84
N PRO A 20 -4.91 1.95 -10.08
CA PRO A 20 -5.95 2.90 -10.46
C PRO A 20 -5.36 4.30 -10.63
N SER A 21 -5.91 5.06 -11.59
CA SER A 21 -5.46 6.42 -11.86
C SER A 21 -5.46 7.27 -10.59
N GLY A 22 -4.32 7.90 -10.30
CA GLY A 22 -4.14 8.69 -9.07
C GLY A 22 -3.69 7.91 -7.85
N VAL A 23 -3.32 6.63 -7.99
CA VAL A 23 -2.66 5.85 -6.94
C VAL A 23 -1.25 5.48 -7.39
N LYS A 24 -0.27 5.77 -6.54
CA LYS A 24 1.10 5.28 -6.68
C LYS A 24 1.42 4.30 -5.58
N GLN A 25 2.14 3.24 -5.92
CA GLN A 25 2.65 2.26 -4.97
C GLN A 25 4.16 2.16 -5.12
N GLU A 26 4.85 2.23 -3.99
CA GLU A 26 6.29 1.97 -3.89
C GLU A 26 6.50 0.89 -2.85
N SER A 27 7.13 -0.23 -3.22
CA SER A 27 7.55 -1.25 -2.28
C SER A 27 9.07 -1.29 -2.18
N LYS A 28 9.58 -1.41 -0.96
CA LYS A 28 11.00 -1.56 -0.68
C LYS A 28 11.21 -2.61 0.39
N GLU A 29 12.13 -3.52 0.14
CA GLU A 29 12.63 -4.44 1.15
C GLU A 29 13.80 -3.79 1.89
N VAL A 30 13.72 -3.82 3.22
CA VAL A 30 14.74 -3.32 4.14
C VAL A 30 15.02 -4.45 5.12
N GLU A 31 16.16 -5.12 4.94
CA GLU A 31 16.50 -6.34 5.68
C GLU A 31 15.40 -7.41 5.51
N ASP A 32 14.83 -7.93 6.59
CA ASP A 32 13.70 -8.86 6.56
C ASP A 32 12.33 -8.15 6.56
N ILE A 33 12.29 -6.83 6.50
CA ILE A 33 11.07 -6.01 6.57
C ILE A 33 10.68 -5.57 5.16
N LYS A 34 9.46 -5.86 4.75
CA LYS A 34 8.88 -5.33 3.51
C LYS A 34 8.07 -4.09 3.81
N LEU A 35 8.51 -2.95 3.28
CA LEU A 35 7.80 -1.67 3.36
C LEU A 35 7.01 -1.44 2.08
N THR A 36 5.71 -1.19 2.21
CA THR A 36 4.83 -0.79 1.11
C THR A 36 4.29 0.60 1.39
N LYS A 37 4.52 1.53 0.46
CA LYS A 37 3.99 2.89 0.50
C LYS A 37 2.95 3.04 -0.60
N ILE A 38 1.76 3.51 -0.24
CA ILE A 38 0.68 3.88 -1.14
C ILE A 38 0.46 5.39 -1.07
N ILE A 39 0.42 6.06 -2.21
CA ILE A 39 0.21 7.50 -2.32
C ILE A 39 -1.05 7.72 -3.15
N ILE A 40 -2.03 8.41 -2.57
CA ILE A 40 -3.25 8.83 -3.26
C ILE A 40 -3.06 10.29 -3.67
N GLU A 41 -2.95 10.52 -4.98
CA GLU A 41 -2.60 11.82 -5.57
C GLU A 41 -3.82 12.64 -6.01
N ASN A 42 -4.95 11.99 -6.34
CA ASN A 42 -6.13 12.67 -6.86
C ASN A 42 -7.46 12.03 -6.38
N GLU A 43 -8.58 12.66 -6.76
CA GLU A 43 -9.94 12.22 -6.40
C GLU A 43 -10.29 10.83 -6.98
N GLU A 44 -9.73 10.46 -8.14
CA GLU A 44 -9.92 9.11 -8.70
C GLU A 44 -9.29 8.05 -7.80
N GLY A 45 -8.09 8.32 -7.26
CA GLY A 45 -7.45 7.47 -6.26
C GLY A 45 -8.23 7.42 -4.95
N GLU A 46 -8.82 8.55 -4.52
CA GLU A 46 -9.68 8.59 -3.34
C GLU A 46 -10.93 7.71 -3.51
N LYS A 47 -11.55 7.75 -4.70
CA LYS A 47 -12.69 6.90 -5.06
C LYS A 47 -12.29 5.44 -5.20
N ALA A 48 -11.13 5.17 -5.81
CA ALA A 48 -10.64 3.82 -6.06
C ALA A 48 -10.30 3.08 -4.77
N LEU A 49 -9.68 3.76 -3.80
CA LEU A 49 -9.29 3.16 -2.52
C LEU A 49 -10.27 3.46 -1.36
N GLY A 50 -11.27 4.33 -1.57
CA GLY A 50 -12.23 4.71 -0.53
C GLY A 50 -11.59 5.44 0.66
N ARG A 51 -10.47 6.12 0.43
CA ARG A 51 -9.65 6.78 1.47
C ARG A 51 -9.26 8.18 1.02
N PRO A 52 -9.13 9.15 1.95
CA PRO A 52 -8.72 10.49 1.57
C PRO A 52 -7.30 10.50 1.01
N ARG A 53 -7.02 11.50 0.18
CA ARG A 53 -5.68 11.74 -0.38
C ARG A 53 -4.63 11.80 0.72
N GLY A 54 -3.49 11.19 0.47
CA GLY A 54 -2.44 11.07 1.48
C GLY A 54 -1.45 9.95 1.17
N THR A 55 -0.47 9.82 2.06
CA THR A 55 0.54 8.77 1.99
C THR A 55 0.32 7.79 3.12
N TYR A 56 0.27 6.52 2.76
CA TYR A 56 0.05 5.42 3.66
C TYR A 56 1.22 4.45 3.58
N ILE A 57 1.67 3.96 4.73
CA ILE A 57 2.85 3.10 4.82
C ILE A 57 2.45 1.86 5.59
N THR A 58 2.80 0.70 5.06
CA THR A 58 2.68 -0.59 5.72
C THR A 58 4.05 -1.22 5.83
N ALA A 59 4.37 -1.73 7.01
CA ALA A 59 5.58 -2.48 7.28
C ALA A 59 5.22 -3.92 7.63
N GLU A 60 5.61 -4.85 6.78
CA GLU A 60 5.48 -6.28 7.02
C GLU A 60 6.79 -6.78 7.63
N MET A 61 6.73 -7.23 8.88
CA MET A 61 7.87 -7.77 9.62
C MET A 61 7.83 -9.30 9.63
N PRO A 62 8.99 -9.98 9.68
CA PRO A 62 9.02 -11.42 9.81
C PRO A 62 8.50 -11.83 11.21
N PRO A 63 7.91 -13.03 11.34
CA PRO A 63 7.60 -13.58 12.66
C PRO A 63 8.89 -13.76 13.48
N LEU A 64 8.80 -13.48 14.78
CA LEU A 64 9.87 -13.71 15.77
C LEU A 64 10.10 -15.21 16.01
#